data_AF-A0A7W8PIG7-F1
#
_entry.id   AF-A0A7W8PIG7-F1
#
_cell.length_a   1.000
_cell.length_b   1.000
_cell.length_c   1.000
_cell.angle_alpha   90.00
_cell.angle_beta   90.00
_cell.angle_gamma   90.00
#
_symmetry.space_group_name_H-M   'P 1'
#
loop_
_entity.id
_entity.type
_entity.pdbx_description
1 polymer ?
#
loop_
_entity_poly.entity_id
_entity_poly.type
_entity_poly.pdbx_seq_one_letter_code
_entity_poly.pdbx_strand_id
1 'polypeptide(L)' 'MPLTPNPGIALAYALPRNPTAVLKVVDPVEGDSHILAVSRVCGIPFIDDAPKNYKAKALHGVSAVTTAKVRCLDALRRS' A
#
# COMPACT_ATOMS: atom_id res chain seq x y z
N MET A 1 4.00 22.36 13.66
CA MET A 1 2.96 21.31 13.74
C MET A 1 3.64 19.97 13.55
N PRO A 2 3.52 19.00 14.48
CA PRO A 2 4.09 17.69 14.24
C PRO A 2 3.30 17.04 13.10
N LEU A 3 3.99 16.71 12.01
CA LEU A 3 3.46 15.90 10.94
C LEU A 3 3.22 14.51 11.51
N THR A 4 2.04 14.23 12.05
CA THR A 4 1.64 12.85 12.32
C THR A 4 1.76 12.10 11.00
N PRO A 5 2.65 11.10 10.90
CA PRO A 5 2.84 10.38 9.64
C PRO A 5 1.51 9.77 9.25
N ASN A 6 0.99 10.14 8.09
CA ASN A 6 -0.28 9.63 7.60
C ASN A 6 -0.18 8.09 7.58
N PRO A 7 -1.02 7.37 8.34
CA PRO A 7 -0.84 5.92 8.54
C PRO A 7 -0.87 5.14 7.22
N GLY A 8 -1.60 5.64 6.21
CA GLY A 8 -1.57 5.08 4.86
C GLY A 8 -0.19 5.17 4.20
N ILE A 9 0.54 6.27 4.40
CA ILE A 9 1.90 6.47 3.88
C ILE A 9 2.88 5.51 4.57
N ALA A 10 2.80 5.38 5.90
CA ALA A 10 3.65 4.47 6.65
C ALA A 10 3.46 3.00 6.20
N LEU A 11 2.20 2.61 5.95
CA LEU A 11 1.87 1.29 5.44
C LEU A 11 2.30 1.09 3.98
N ALA A 12 2.18 2.10 3.13
CA ALA A 12 2.73 2.06 1.77
C ALA A 12 4.25 1.79 1.81
N TYR A 13 5.01 2.50 2.66
CA TYR A 13 6.45 2.22 2.85
C TYR A 13 6.74 0.81 3.37
N ALA A 14 5.85 0.26 4.21
CA ALA A 14 5.98 -1.07 4.75
C ALA A 14 5.57 -2.17 3.75
N LEU A 15 4.74 -1.86 2.75
CA LEU A 15 4.16 -2.84 1.83
C LEU A 15 5.22 -3.69 1.10
N PRO A 16 6.31 -3.15 0.54
CA PRO A 16 7.34 -3.97 -0.09
C PRO A 16 8.19 -4.78 0.90
N ARG A 17 8.23 -4.38 2.17
CA ARG A 17 9.08 -4.99 3.21
C ARG A 17 8.34 -6.09 3.98
N ASN A 18 7.05 -5.87 4.27
CA ASN A 18 6.21 -6.80 5.02
C ASN A 18 4.77 -6.78 4.47
N PRO A 19 4.56 -7.29 3.25
CA PRO A 19 3.27 -7.22 2.56
C PRO A 19 2.17 -7.95 3.34
N THR A 20 2.49 -9.06 4.03
CA THR A 20 1.52 -9.81 4.84
C THR A 20 0.96 -9.00 6.00
N ALA A 21 1.80 -8.26 6.72
CA ALA A 21 1.35 -7.43 7.83
C ALA A 21 0.50 -6.27 7.33
N VAL A 22 0.91 -5.62 6.23
CA VAL A 22 0.14 -4.52 5.62
C VAL A 22 -1.23 -5.00 5.15
N LEU A 23 -1.29 -6.10 4.41
CA LEU A 23 -2.55 -6.64 3.89
C LEU A 23 -3.53 -7.11 4.98
N LYS A 24 -3.05 -7.37 6.21
CA LYS A 24 -3.91 -7.68 7.37
C LYS A 24 -4.58 -6.46 7.99
N VAL A 25 -3.98 -5.28 7.86
CA VAL A 25 -4.48 -4.02 8.46
C VAL A 25 -5.14 -3.11 7.43
N VAL A 26 -4.95 -3.38 6.14
CA VAL A 26 -5.65 -2.70 5.05
C VAL A 26 -7.14 -3.00 5.13
N ASP A 27 -7.93 -1.94 5.02
CA ASP A 27 -9.38 -2.03 4.98
C ASP A 27 -9.82 -2.58 3.61
N PRO A 28 -10.56 -3.70 3.55
CA PRO A 28 -11.11 -4.21 2.30
C PRO A 28 -12.18 -3.29 1.70
N VAL A 29 -12.69 -2.31 2.45
CA VAL A 29 -13.68 -1.33 2.00
C VAL A 29 -12.97 -0.15 1.35
N GLU A 30 -13.38 0.17 0.12
CA GLU A 30 -12.91 1.33 -0.62
C GLU A 30 -13.71 2.58 -0.24
N GLY A 31 -13.05 3.74 -0.17
CA GLY A 31 -13.71 5.04 0.02
C GLY A 31 -12.78 6.10 0.60
N ASP A 32 -13.03 7.37 0.30
CA ASP A 32 -12.17 8.48 0.76
C ASP A 32 -12.14 8.66 2.29
N SER A 33 -13.20 8.20 2.96
CA SER A 33 -13.33 8.13 4.42
C SER A 33 -12.49 7.01 5.05
N HIS A 34 -12.00 6.06 4.25
CA HIS A 34 -11.20 4.92 4.70
C HIS A 34 -9.72 5.21 4.45
N ILE A 35 -9.04 5.73 5.47
CA ILE A 35 -7.62 6.12 5.41
C ILE A 35 -6.71 4.91 5.10
N LEU A 36 -7.18 3.70 5.42
CA LEU A 36 -6.50 2.42 5.21
C LEU A 36 -7.04 1.62 4.01
N ALA A 37 -7.84 2.22 3.13
CA ALA A 37 -8.36 1.56 1.94
C ALA A 37 -7.24 0.99 1.05
N VAL A 38 -7.52 -0.12 0.34
CA VAL A 38 -6.53 -0.80 -0.52
C VAL A 38 -5.97 0.17 -1.54
N SER A 39 -6.79 1.00 -2.19
CA SER A 39 -6.31 1.97 -3.20
C SER A 39 -5.36 3.02 -2.63
N ARG A 40 -5.43 3.36 -1.34
CA ARG A 40 -4.52 4.33 -0.71
C ARG A 40 -3.22 3.71 -0.21
N VAL A 41 -3.27 2.47 0.27
CA VAL A 41 -2.10 1.77 0.81
C VAL A 41 -1.31 1.05 -0.29
N CYS A 42 -2.03 0.41 -1.21
CA CYS A 42 -1.46 -0.31 -2.34
C CYS A 42 -1.33 0.54 -3.60
N GLY A 43 -2.06 1.65 -3.71
CA GLY A 43 -1.74 2.65 -4.71
C GLY A 43 -0.33 3.16 -4.50
N ILE A 44 0.41 3.38 -5.59
CA ILE A 44 1.73 4.03 -5.53
C ILE A 44 1.53 5.37 -4.80
N PRO A 45 2.28 5.63 -3.73
CA PRO A 45 1.99 6.78 -2.91
C PRO A 45 2.41 8.05 -3.65
N PHE A 46 1.57 9.09 -3.57
CA PHE A 46 1.76 10.45 -4.11
C PHE A 46 2.89 11.24 -3.42
N ILE A 47 3.93 10.57 -2.94
CA ILE A 47 5.05 11.20 -2.22
C ILE A 47 6.23 11.32 -3.18
N ASP A 48 6.77 12.53 -3.30
CA ASP A 48 7.98 12.83 -4.07
C ASP A 48 9.19 11.96 -3.68
N ASP A 49 9.21 11.41 -2.46
CA ASP A 49 10.29 10.56 -1.91
C ASP A 49 10.07 9.05 -2.04
N ALA A 50 9.12 8.60 -2.88
CA ALA A 50 8.92 7.17 -3.10
C ALA A 50 10.25 6.48 -3.50
N PRO A 51 10.65 5.37 -2.84
CA PRO A 51 11.91 4.70 -3.15
C PRO A 51 12.00 4.34 -4.62
N LYS A 52 13.18 4.51 -5.24
CA LYS A 52 13.43 3.99 -6.60
C LYS A 52 13.02 2.51 -6.67
N ASN A 53 12.26 2.17 -7.69
CA ASN A 53 11.69 0.83 -7.92
C ASN A 53 10.62 0.39 -6.88
N TYR A 54 9.98 1.33 -6.17
CA TYR A 54 8.88 1.02 -5.24
C TYR A 54 7.83 0.11 -5.89
N LYS A 55 7.31 0.50 -7.06
CA LYS A 55 6.29 -0.27 -7.79
C LYS A 55 6.71 -1.73 -8.00
N ALA A 56 7.94 -1.96 -8.47
CA ALA A 56 8.46 -3.31 -8.72
C ALA A 56 8.60 -4.12 -7.42
N LYS A 57 9.12 -3.50 -6.35
CA LYS A 57 9.27 -4.17 -5.04
C LYS A 57 7.92 -4.46 -4.39
N ALA A 58 6.97 -3.54 -4.48
CA ALA A 58 5.60 -3.71 -3.99
C ALA A 58 4.89 -4.82 -4.75
N LEU A 59 4.98 -4.84 -6.09
CA LEU A 59 4.42 -5.91 -6.92
C LEU A 59 5.01 -7.28 -6.55
N HIS A 60 6.33 -7.36 -6.35
CA HIS A 60 6.99 -8.60 -5.93
C HIS A 60 6.59 -9.03 -4.51
N GLY A 61 6.51 -8.09 -3.57
CA GLY A 61 6.09 -8.38 -2.20
C GLY A 61 4.65 -8.87 -2.14
N VAL A 62 3.73 -8.15 -2.78
CA VAL A 62 2.30 -8.51 -2.80
C VAL A 62 2.07 -9.79 -3.60
N SER A 63 2.81 -10.04 -4.69
CA SER A 63 2.69 -11.29 -5.46
C SER A 63 3.08 -12.53 -4.66
N ALA A 64 3.89 -12.38 -3.61
CA ALA A 64 4.26 -13.45 -2.68
C ALA A 64 3.20 -13.72 -1.58
N VAL A 65 2.20 -12.86 -1.40
CA VAL A 65 1.15 -13.02 -0.38
C VAL A 65 -0.12 -13.60 -0.99
N THR A 66 -0.85 -14.44 -0.22
CA THR A 66 -2.09 -15.10 -0.66
C THR A 66 -3.37 -14.34 -0.31
N THR A 67 -3.37 -13.53 0.75
CA THR A 67 -4.56 -12.86 1.30
C THR A 67 -4.66 -11.42 0.81
N ALA A 68 -5.85 -10.95 0.39
CA ALA A 68 -6.11 -9.61 -0.19
C ALA A 68 -5.23 -9.20 -1.39
N LYS A 69 -4.49 -10.15 -1.95
CA LYS A 69 -3.53 -10.03 -3.06
C LYS A 69 -4.11 -9.36 -4.30
N VAL A 70 -5.31 -9.78 -4.72
CA VAL A 70 -5.86 -9.43 -6.03
C VAL A 70 -6.14 -7.93 -6.13
N ARG A 71 -6.79 -7.35 -5.10
CA ARG A 71 -7.13 -5.92 -5.08
C ARG A 71 -5.88 -5.04 -4.99
N CYS A 72 -4.93 -5.44 -4.15
CA CYS A 72 -3.67 -4.71 -3.98
C CYS A 72 -2.79 -4.77 -5.24
N LEU A 73 -2.73 -5.92 -5.92
CA LEU A 73 -2.06 -6.04 -7.22
C LEU A 73 -2.75 -5.22 -8.30
N ASP A 74 -4.08 -5.17 -8.32
CA ASP A 74 -4.82 -4.38 -9.30
C ASP A 74 -4.55 -2.88 -9.10
N ALA A 75 -4.58 -2.42 -7.85
CA ALA A 75 -4.23 -1.05 -7.48
C ALA A 75 -2.79 -0.70 -7.92
N LEU A 76 -1.81 -1.55 -7.62
CA LEU A 76 -0.42 -1.37 -8.03
C LEU A 76 -0.20 -1.38 -9.56
N ARG A 77 -1.05 -2.10 -10.31
CA ARG A 77 -0.97 -2.17 -11.78
C ARG A 77 -1.59 -0.95 -12.45
N ARG A 78 -2.66 -0.40 -11.87
CA ARG A 78 -3.39 0.77 -12.39
C ARG A 78 -2.71 2.10 -12.09
N SER A 79 -1.92 2.18 -11.01
CA SER A 79 -1.05 3.31 -10.67
C SER A 79 0.23 3.32 -11.49
#